data_AF-A0A957S6K2-F1
#
_entry.id   AF-A0A957S6K2-F1
#
_cell.length_a   1.000
_cell.length_b   1.000
_cell.length_c   1.000
_cell.angle_alpha   90.00
_cell.angle_beta   90.00
_cell.angle_gamma   90.00
#
_symmetry.space_group_name_H-M   'P 1'
#
loop_
_entity.id
_entity.type
_entity.pdbx_description
1 polymer ?
#
loop_
_entity_poly.entity_id
_entity_poly.type
_entity_poly.pdbx_seq_one_letter_code
_entity_poly.pdbx_strand_id
1 'polypeptide(L)'
;MPHWAGAALPSLIVIAACLVLAWLALWRGPRPWRWPNHRLTALVRPRMAAVAQGFAALRNGRSGAELLALSVAVWFTSVLNNYLLIRAFNLEVPWLAAAVVLLILQVGISLPSAPATLGLFEYLVVLALSLFGVDDNTALSYGLLLHAIVLLPTFIGAWLFWERGLSLVHFSRNEGLHLEPPTT
;
A
#
# COMPACT_ATOMS: atom_id res chain seq x y z
N MET A 1 31.44 -5.87 -16.68
CA MET A 1 30.47 -5.99 -15.57
C MET A 1 29.08 -5.78 -16.13
N PRO A 2 28.05 -6.55 -15.72
CA PRO A 2 26.72 -6.43 -16.31
C PRO A 2 26.08 -5.07 -15.96
N HIS A 3 25.61 -4.33 -16.96
CA HIS A 3 25.02 -2.99 -16.83
C HIS A 3 23.74 -2.97 -15.97
N TRP A 4 23.09 -4.12 -15.75
CA TRP A 4 21.93 -4.25 -14.86
C TRP A 4 22.27 -4.10 -13.38
N ALA A 5 23.52 -4.36 -12.96
CA ALA A 5 23.93 -4.24 -11.56
C ALA A 5 24.00 -2.78 -11.08
N GLY A 6 24.24 -1.83 -12.00
CA GLY A 6 24.39 -0.41 -11.68
C GLY A 6 23.07 0.32 -11.37
N ALA A 7 21.93 -0.24 -11.78
CA ALA A 7 20.65 0.46 -11.74
C ALA A 7 19.72 -0.03 -10.59
N ALA A 8 20.00 -1.21 -10.04
CA ALA A 8 19.40 -1.69 -8.79
C ALA A 8 19.96 -0.97 -7.54
N LEU A 9 21.21 -0.50 -7.60
CA LEU A 9 21.88 0.21 -6.52
C LEU A 9 21.22 1.56 -6.15
N PRO A 10 20.90 2.48 -7.08
CA PRO A 10 20.29 3.76 -6.72
C PRO A 10 18.87 3.60 -6.16
N SER A 11 18.10 2.63 -6.64
CA SER A 11 16.75 2.35 -6.14
C SER A 11 16.78 1.78 -4.72
N LEU A 12 17.74 0.91 -4.40
CA LEU A 12 17.99 0.45 -3.03
C LEU A 12 18.44 1.60 -2.10
N ILE A 13 19.25 2.54 -2.60
CA ILE A 13 19.72 3.70 -1.82
C ILE A 13 18.57 4.66 -1.51
N VAL A 14 17.68 4.93 -2.47
CA VAL A 14 16.51 5.81 -2.25
C VAL A 14 15.54 5.17 -1.26
N ILE A 15 15.29 3.86 -1.38
CA ILE A 15 14.47 3.11 -0.42
C ILE A 15 15.12 3.17 0.97
N ALA A 16 16.41 2.86 1.08
CA ALA A 16 17.13 2.94 2.36
C ALA A 16 17.10 4.35 2.96
N ALA A 17 17.26 5.40 2.15
CA ALA A 17 17.19 6.78 2.59
C ALA A 17 15.79 7.17 3.08
N CYS A 18 14.73 6.78 2.37
CA CYS A 18 13.35 6.99 2.79
C CYS A 18 13.03 6.25 4.10
N LEU A 19 13.54 5.03 4.27
CA LEU A 19 13.39 4.25 5.50
C LEU A 19 14.13 4.88 6.67
N VAL A 20 15.36 5.38 6.44
CA VAL A 20 16.16 6.08 7.47
C VAL A 20 15.52 7.42 7.85
N LEU A 21 15.00 8.17 6.88
CA LEU A 21 14.31 9.44 7.15
C LEU A 21 12.98 9.23 7.87
N ALA A 22 12.20 8.22 7.47
CA ALA A 22 10.99 7.81 8.18
C ALA A 22 11.32 7.35 9.61
N TRP A 23 12.36 6.53 9.78
CA TRP A 23 12.86 6.11 11.09
C TRP A 23 13.24 7.32 11.96
N LEU A 24 14.04 8.25 11.46
CA LEU A 24 14.47 9.45 12.17
C LEU A 24 13.31 10.42 12.49
N ALA A 25 12.33 10.54 11.60
CA ALA A 25 11.14 11.36 11.80
C ALA A 25 10.22 10.77 12.88
N LEU A 26 10.05 9.45 12.88
CA LEU A 26 9.28 8.71 13.88
C LEU A 26 10.01 8.71 15.25
N TRP A 27 11.34 8.66 15.27
CA TRP A 27 12.14 8.68 16.49
C TRP A 27 12.11 10.03 17.21
N ARG A 28 11.92 11.13 16.48
CA ARG A 28 11.87 12.49 17.06
C ARG A 28 10.58 12.80 17.82
N GLY A 29 9.57 11.94 17.72
CA GLY A 29 8.28 12.11 18.39
C GLY A 29 7.50 13.34 17.92
N PRO A 30 6.16 13.35 18.03
CA PRO A 30 5.39 14.55 17.77
C PRO A 30 5.76 15.58 18.84
N ARG A 31 6.37 16.71 18.42
CA ARG A 31 6.50 17.88 19.30
C ARG A 31 5.09 18.22 19.80
N PRO A 32 4.86 18.39 21.12
CA PRO A 32 3.54 18.73 21.65
C PRO A 32 3.18 20.13 21.19
N TRP A 33 2.61 20.22 19.99
CA TRP A 33 2.10 21.45 19.41
C TRP A 33 0.87 21.84 20.24
N ARG A 34 0.99 22.93 21.00
CA ARG A 34 -0.09 23.44 21.84
C ARG A 34 -1.06 24.20 20.94
N TRP A 35 -2.14 23.54 20.52
CA TRP A 35 -3.16 24.13 19.67
C TRP A 35 -3.91 25.24 20.43
N PRO A 36 -4.17 26.41 19.80
CA PRO A 36 -5.06 27.41 20.37
C PRO A 36 -6.49 26.86 20.47
N ASN A 37 -7.15 27.09 21.62
CA ASN A 37 -8.45 26.50 21.99
C ASN A 37 -9.64 27.04 21.17
N HIS A 38 -9.69 26.81 19.87
CA HIS A 38 -10.84 27.17 19.02
C HIS A 38 -11.80 26.00 18.85
N ARG A 39 -13.11 26.27 18.68
CA ARG A 39 -14.16 25.25 18.49
C ARG A 39 -13.88 24.25 17.36
N LEU A 40 -13.10 24.66 16.35
CA LEU A 40 -12.60 23.81 15.26
C LEU A 40 -11.68 22.68 15.75
N THR A 41 -10.91 22.91 16.83
CA THR A 41 -10.03 21.88 17.41
C THR A 41 -10.81 20.69 17.95
N ALA A 42 -12.01 20.89 18.50
CA ALA A 42 -12.83 19.79 19.03
C ALA A 42 -13.28 18.79 17.96
N LEU A 43 -13.52 19.24 16.72
CA LEU A 43 -13.90 18.40 15.57
C LEU A 43 -12.74 17.59 15.00
N VAL A 44 -11.51 18.07 15.16
CA VAL A 44 -10.29 17.49 14.57
C VAL A 44 -9.51 16.66 15.60
N ARG A 45 -9.65 16.97 16.89
CA ARG A 45 -9.03 16.26 18.02
C ARG A 45 -9.23 14.74 17.99
N PRO A 46 -10.44 14.18 17.77
CA PRO A 46 -10.62 12.72 17.75
C PRO A 46 -9.90 12.08 16.55
N ARG A 47 -9.91 12.72 15.37
CA ARG A 47 -9.18 12.25 14.19
C ARG A 47 -7.67 12.28 14.41
N MET A 48 -7.16 13.37 14.98
CA MET A 48 -5.74 13.49 15.32
C MET A 48 -5.31 12.52 16.42
N ALA A 49 -6.17 12.25 17.40
CA ALA A 49 -5.91 11.26 18.43
C ALA A 49 -5.83 9.84 17.84
N ALA A 50 -6.74 9.49 16.92
CA ALA A 50 -6.69 8.21 16.21
C ALA A 50 -5.41 8.07 15.36
N VAL A 51 -5.03 9.12 14.64
CA VAL A 51 -3.77 9.17 13.88
C VAL A 51 -2.57 9.03 14.84
N ALA A 52 -2.53 9.79 15.93
CA ALA A 52 -1.46 9.72 16.92
C ALA A 52 -1.37 8.35 17.62
N GLN A 53 -2.50 7.68 17.83
CA GLN A 53 -2.55 6.30 18.34
C GLN A 53 -2.03 5.29 17.30
N GLY A 54 -2.36 5.48 16.01
CA GLY A 54 -1.77 4.68 14.93
C GLY A 54 -0.24 4.82 14.87
N PHE A 55 0.27 6.04 15.06
CA PHE A 55 1.72 6.30 15.19
C PHE A 55 2.29 5.84 16.55
N ALA A 56 1.47 5.66 17.59
CA ALA A 56 1.95 5.16 18.88
C ALA A 56 2.41 3.69 18.77
N ALA A 57 1.83 2.89 17.86
CA ALA A 57 2.32 1.55 17.56
C ALA A 57 3.74 1.56 16.94
N LEU A 58 4.08 2.60 16.18
CA LEU A 58 5.42 2.82 15.61
C LEU A 58 6.44 3.33 16.64
N ARG A 59 5.99 3.68 17.85
CA ARG A 59 6.83 4.24 18.91
C ARG A 59 7.69 3.18 19.62
N ASN A 60 7.32 1.91 19.50
CA ASN A 60 8.18 0.79 19.85
C ASN A 60 9.12 0.52 18.67
N GLY A 61 10.42 0.80 18.83
CA GLY A 61 11.41 0.69 17.74
C GLY A 61 11.43 -0.68 17.06
N ARG A 62 11.15 -1.76 17.80
CA ARG A 62 11.04 -3.10 17.22
C ARG A 62 9.83 -3.24 16.29
N SER A 63 8.64 -2.86 16.77
CA SER A 63 7.41 -2.91 15.96
C SER A 63 7.49 -1.96 14.75
N GLY A 64 8.13 -0.80 14.90
CA GLY A 64 8.41 0.10 13.79
C GLY A 64 9.34 -0.51 12.74
N ALA A 65 10.40 -1.19 13.16
CA ALA A 65 11.33 -1.87 12.24
C ALA A 65 10.66 -3.06 11.52
N GLU A 66 9.84 -3.85 12.23
CA GLU A 66 9.07 -4.96 11.65
C GLU A 66 8.09 -4.45 10.59
N LEU A 67 7.35 -3.37 10.87
CA LEU A 67 6.44 -2.74 9.90
C LEU A 67 7.16 -2.18 8.68
N LEU A 68 8.31 -1.54 8.88
CA LEU A 68 9.13 -1.04 7.76
C LEU A 68 9.66 -2.19 6.91
N ALA A 69 10.17 -3.27 7.52
CA ALA A 69 10.66 -4.44 6.82
C ALA A 69 9.55 -5.11 5.99
N LEU A 70 8.37 -5.30 6.58
CA LEU A 70 7.18 -5.83 5.87
C LEU A 70 6.78 -4.91 4.72
N SER A 71 6.79 -3.59 4.90
CA SER A 71 6.47 -2.64 3.84
C SER A 71 7.45 -2.78 2.67
N VAL A 72 8.75 -2.80 2.94
CA VAL A 72 9.79 -2.99 1.92
C VAL A 72 9.61 -4.32 1.20
N ALA A 73 9.31 -5.38 1.93
CA ALA A 73 9.08 -6.71 1.35
C ALA A 73 7.87 -6.70 0.40
N VAL A 74 6.79 -6.00 0.74
CA VAL A 74 5.63 -5.84 -0.15
C VAL A 74 6.04 -5.11 -1.43
N TRP A 75 6.68 -3.95 -1.33
CA TRP A 75 7.11 -3.19 -2.52
C TRP A 75 8.08 -3.98 -3.40
N PHE A 76 9.04 -4.67 -2.79
CA PHE A 76 9.98 -5.52 -3.50
C PHE A 76 9.27 -6.67 -4.23
N THR A 77 8.34 -7.34 -3.56
CA THR A 77 7.55 -8.43 -4.15
C THR A 77 6.69 -7.91 -5.31
N SER A 78 6.13 -6.71 -5.21
CA SER A 78 5.35 -6.08 -6.29
C SER A 78 6.19 -5.82 -7.54
N VAL A 79 7.39 -5.23 -7.38
CA VAL A 79 8.32 -5.02 -8.52
C VAL A 79 8.77 -6.36 -9.10
N LEU A 80 9.08 -7.32 -8.24
CA LEU A 80 9.51 -8.65 -8.65
C LEU A 80 8.43 -9.36 -9.46
N ASN A 81 7.16 -9.30 -9.04
CA ASN A 81 6.04 -9.88 -9.76
C ASN A 81 5.93 -9.31 -11.19
N ASN A 82 5.95 -7.98 -11.30
CA ASN A 82 5.92 -7.31 -12.60
C ASN A 82 7.11 -7.74 -13.49
N TYR A 83 8.30 -7.79 -12.91
CA TYR A 83 9.49 -8.23 -13.64
C TYR A 83 9.37 -9.68 -14.11
N LEU A 84 8.92 -10.60 -13.24
CA LEU A 84 8.74 -12.01 -13.61
C LEU A 84 7.70 -12.17 -14.72
N LEU A 85 6.61 -11.40 -14.71
CA LEU A 85 5.64 -11.43 -15.80
C LEU A 85 6.24 -10.88 -17.11
N ILE A 86 7.03 -9.81 -17.04
CA ILE A 86 7.74 -9.26 -18.21
C ILE A 86 8.61 -10.34 -18.86
N ARG A 87 9.29 -11.13 -18.02
CA ARG A 87 10.10 -12.28 -18.47
C ARG A 87 9.24 -13.44 -18.98
N ALA A 88 8.11 -13.73 -18.35
CA ALA A 88 7.19 -14.79 -18.77
C ALA A 88 6.57 -14.53 -20.14
N PHE A 89 6.32 -13.25 -20.47
CA PHE A 89 5.83 -12.82 -21.79
C PHE A 89 6.96 -12.57 -22.81
N ASN A 90 8.24 -12.84 -22.46
CA ASN A 90 9.40 -12.57 -23.31
C ASN A 90 9.45 -11.13 -23.85
N LEU A 91 9.05 -10.15 -23.05
CA LEU A 91 9.07 -8.76 -23.48
C LEU A 91 10.50 -8.22 -23.46
N GLU A 92 10.96 -7.67 -24.59
CA GLU A 92 12.28 -7.04 -24.74
C GLU A 92 12.30 -5.61 -24.17
N VAL A 93 11.89 -5.46 -22.91
CA VAL A 93 11.83 -4.17 -22.21
C VAL A 93 12.87 -4.07 -21.09
N PRO A 94 13.38 -2.86 -20.77
CA PRO A 94 14.30 -2.70 -19.65
C PRO A 94 13.61 -3.09 -18.34
N TRP A 95 14.39 -3.55 -17.36
CA TRP A 95 13.89 -3.89 -16.02
C TRP A 95 13.11 -2.73 -15.36
N LEU A 96 13.43 -1.49 -15.74
CA LEU A 96 12.75 -0.27 -15.29
C LEU A 96 11.25 -0.26 -15.64
N ALA A 97 10.83 -0.98 -16.70
CA ALA A 97 9.43 -1.12 -17.06
C ALA A 97 8.59 -1.73 -15.93
N ALA A 98 9.13 -2.68 -15.16
CA ALA A 98 8.44 -3.26 -14.02
C ALA A 98 8.10 -2.21 -12.94
N ALA A 99 9.03 -1.28 -12.69
CA ALA A 99 8.85 -0.20 -11.73
C ALA A 99 7.90 0.89 -12.27
N VAL A 100 7.92 1.18 -13.58
CA VAL A 100 7.01 2.13 -14.22
C VAL A 100 5.56 1.60 -14.20
N VAL A 101 5.36 0.32 -14.52
CA VAL A 101 4.04 -0.34 -14.38
C VAL A 101 3.54 -0.22 -12.95
N LEU A 102 4.38 -0.51 -11.96
CA LEU A 102 4.01 -0.36 -10.56
C LEU A 102 3.65 1.08 -10.22
N LEU A 103 4.47 2.06 -10.60
CA LEU A 103 4.24 3.47 -10.29
C LEU A 103 2.93 3.98 -10.89
N ILE A 104 2.68 3.69 -12.17
CA ILE A 104 1.46 4.11 -12.88
C ILE A 104 0.23 3.47 -12.24
N LEU A 105 0.30 2.18 -11.89
CA LEU A 105 -0.77 1.51 -11.16
C LEU A 105 -1.04 2.19 -9.82
N GLN A 106 -0.01 2.43 -9.00
CA GLN A 106 -0.18 3.01 -7.66
C GLN A 106 -0.79 4.42 -7.70
N VAL A 107 -0.41 5.22 -8.71
CA VAL A 107 -1.02 6.54 -8.93
C VAL A 107 -2.45 6.40 -9.44
N GLY A 108 -2.69 5.55 -10.44
CA GLY A 108 -4.00 5.41 -11.07
C GLY A 108 -5.07 4.82 -10.15
N ILE A 109 -4.73 3.81 -9.35
CA ILE A 109 -5.68 3.19 -8.42
C ILE A 109 -5.92 4.03 -7.15
N SER A 110 -5.06 5.03 -6.89
CA SER A 110 -5.28 5.97 -5.77
C SER A 110 -6.51 6.86 -6.00
N LEU A 111 -6.93 7.00 -7.26
CA LEU A 111 -8.16 7.68 -7.61
C LEU A 111 -9.35 6.81 -7.18
N PRO A 112 -10.31 7.34 -6.40
CA PRO A 112 -11.48 6.60 -5.97
C PRO A 112 -12.31 6.23 -7.20
N SER A 113 -12.13 5.00 -7.66
CA SER A 113 -12.73 4.43 -8.86
C SER A 113 -13.59 3.22 -8.46
N ALA A 114 -14.53 2.86 -9.34
CA ALA A 114 -15.59 1.88 -9.10
C ALA A 114 -15.08 0.55 -8.47
N PRO A 115 -15.94 -0.18 -7.74
CA PRO A 115 -15.55 -1.43 -7.08
C PRO A 115 -14.88 -2.41 -8.07
N ALA A 116 -13.74 -2.96 -7.66
CA ALA A 116 -12.85 -3.87 -8.40
C ALA A 116 -12.01 -3.29 -9.56
N THR A 117 -12.03 -1.98 -9.81
CA THR A 117 -11.16 -1.30 -10.81
C THR A 117 -11.09 -1.99 -12.18
N LEU A 118 -12.15 -2.72 -12.56
CA LEU A 118 -12.20 -3.52 -13.78
C LEU A 118 -12.04 -2.61 -15.00
N GLY A 119 -11.11 -2.93 -15.89
CA GLY A 119 -10.78 -2.13 -17.07
C GLY A 119 -9.82 -0.98 -16.79
N LEU A 120 -9.89 -0.32 -15.63
CA LEU A 120 -8.92 0.73 -15.27
C LEU A 120 -7.53 0.13 -15.03
N PHE A 121 -7.47 -1.01 -14.34
CA PHE A 121 -6.21 -1.70 -14.07
C PHE A 121 -5.51 -2.07 -15.38
N GLU A 122 -6.23 -2.75 -16.28
CA GLU A 122 -5.71 -3.17 -17.58
C GLU A 122 -5.30 -1.97 -18.43
N TYR A 123 -6.11 -0.91 -18.44
CA TYR A 123 -5.79 0.33 -19.14
C TYR A 123 -4.49 0.96 -18.65
N LEU A 124 -4.29 1.04 -17.33
CA LEU A 124 -3.07 1.61 -16.74
C LEU A 124 -1.83 0.77 -17.07
N VAL A 125 -1.99 -0.55 -17.15
CA VAL A 125 -0.91 -1.46 -17.56
C VAL A 125 -0.55 -1.27 -19.03
N VAL A 126 -1.55 -1.21 -19.91
CA VAL A 126 -1.36 -0.92 -21.35
C VAL A 126 -0.67 0.43 -21.52
N LEU A 127 -1.15 1.46 -20.81
CA LEU A 127 -0.52 2.78 -20.78
C LEU A 127 0.94 2.73 -20.32
N ALA A 128 1.26 1.93 -19.30
CA ALA A 128 2.61 1.83 -18.79
C ALA A 128 3.56 1.11 -19.75
N LEU A 129 3.11 0.02 -20.37
CA LEU A 129 3.93 -0.78 -21.28
C LEU A 129 4.05 -0.18 -22.69
N SER A 130 3.08 0.64 -23.12
CA SER A 130 3.17 1.36 -24.40
C SER A 130 4.30 2.40 -24.41
N LEU A 131 4.68 2.93 -23.24
CA LEU A 131 5.88 3.78 -23.07
C LEU A 131 7.19 3.06 -23.45
N PHE A 132 7.17 1.73 -23.48
CA PHE A 132 8.30 0.88 -23.86
C PHE A 132 8.10 0.21 -25.23
N GLY A 133 7.07 0.62 -25.98
CA GLY A 133 6.79 0.10 -27.33
C GLY A 133 6.19 -1.31 -27.36
N VAL A 134 5.61 -1.78 -26.24
CA VAL A 134 4.88 -3.06 -26.21
C VAL A 134 3.53 -2.89 -26.90
N ASP A 135 3.17 -3.86 -27.74
CA ASP A 135 1.88 -3.92 -28.41
C ASP A 135 0.70 -4.01 -27.41
N ASP A 136 -0.39 -3.30 -27.69
CA ASP A 136 -1.55 -3.17 -26.81
C ASP A 136 -2.20 -4.52 -26.47
N ASN A 137 -2.27 -5.45 -27.43
CA ASN A 137 -2.88 -6.76 -27.20
C ASN A 137 -2.02 -7.62 -26.26
N THR A 138 -0.70 -7.51 -26.41
CA THR A 138 0.27 -8.16 -25.52
C THR A 138 0.23 -7.54 -24.11
N ALA A 139 0.20 -6.21 -24.03
CA ALA A 139 0.11 -5.48 -22.77
C ALA A 139 -1.21 -5.74 -22.03
N LEU A 140 -2.33 -5.89 -22.76
CA LEU A 140 -3.62 -6.28 -22.21
C LEU A 140 -3.57 -7.69 -21.61
N SER A 141 -2.99 -8.64 -22.33
CA SER A 141 -2.82 -10.02 -21.86
C SER A 141 -1.96 -10.09 -20.60
N TYR A 142 -0.86 -9.30 -20.58
CA TYR A 142 -0.03 -9.12 -19.41
C TYR A 142 -0.83 -8.51 -18.25
N GLY A 143 -1.63 -7.48 -18.50
CA GLY A 143 -2.45 -6.80 -17.50
C GLY A 143 -3.49 -7.70 -16.85
N LEU A 144 -4.18 -8.52 -17.64
CA LEU A 144 -5.14 -9.51 -17.15
C LEU A 144 -4.49 -10.52 -16.21
N LEU A 145 -3.33 -11.07 -16.60
CA LEU A 145 -2.62 -12.03 -15.75
C LEU A 145 -2.11 -11.37 -14.47
N LEU A 146 -1.55 -10.16 -14.58
CA LEU A 146 -1.10 -9.40 -13.42
C LEU A 146 -2.26 -9.12 -12.44
N HIS A 147 -3.41 -8.70 -12.95
CA HIS A 147 -4.58 -8.40 -12.13
C HIS A 147 -5.08 -9.66 -11.39
N ALA A 148 -5.14 -10.80 -12.08
CA ALA A 148 -5.51 -12.07 -11.47
C ALA A 148 -4.54 -12.46 -10.33
N ILE A 149 -3.24 -12.27 -10.51
CA ILE A 149 -2.23 -12.55 -9.49
C ILE A 149 -2.39 -11.64 -8.27
N VAL A 150 -2.65 -10.34 -8.49
CA VAL A 150 -2.85 -9.37 -7.40
C VAL A 150 -4.15 -9.64 -6.63
N LEU A 151 -5.18 -10.18 -7.28
CA LEU A 151 -6.45 -10.52 -6.63
C LEU A 151 -6.41 -11.82 -5.82
N LEU A 152 -5.50 -12.75 -6.13
CA LEU A 152 -5.40 -14.04 -5.44
C LEU A 152 -5.31 -13.92 -3.90
N PRO A 153 -4.40 -13.11 -3.31
CA PRO A 153 -4.32 -12.94 -1.86
C PRO A 153 -5.63 -12.42 -1.24
N THR A 154 -6.33 -11.53 -1.94
CA THR A 154 -7.62 -10.98 -1.50
C THR A 154 -8.69 -12.06 -1.44
N PHE A 155 -8.77 -12.90 -2.49
CA PHE A 155 -9.70 -14.03 -2.51
C PHE A 155 -9.37 -15.08 -1.45
N ILE A 156 -8.09 -15.41 -1.26
CA ILE A 156 -7.65 -16.33 -0.21
C ILE A 156 -8.00 -15.76 1.17
N GLY A 157 -7.73 -14.47 1.42
CA GLY A 157 -8.08 -13.80 2.66
C GLY A 157 -9.59 -13.80 2.93
N ALA A 158 -10.39 -13.49 1.91
CA ALA A 158 -11.85 -13.52 1.99
C ALA A 158 -12.39 -14.94 2.26
N TRP A 159 -11.83 -15.94 1.59
CA TRP A 159 -12.16 -17.35 1.79
C TRP A 159 -11.86 -17.81 3.22
N LEU A 160 -10.64 -17.55 3.71
CA LEU A 160 -10.25 -17.90 5.08
C LEU A 160 -11.10 -17.15 6.12
N PHE A 161 -11.48 -15.91 5.82
CA PHE A 161 -12.38 -15.14 6.68
C PHE A 161 -13.79 -15.74 6.73
N TRP A 162 -14.32 -16.18 5.58
CA TRP A 162 -15.60 -16.86 5.46
C TRP A 162 -15.63 -18.17 6.27
N GLU A 163 -14.58 -19.00 6.14
CA GLU A 163 -14.46 -20.25 6.90
C GLU A 163 -14.39 -20.02 8.42
N ARG A 164 -13.78 -18.91 8.86
CA ARG A 164 -13.59 -18.61 10.29
C ARG A 164 -14.74 -17.85 10.93
N GLY A 165 -15.78 -17.46 10.18
CA GLY A 165 -17.05 -16.96 10.71
C GLY A 165 -16.91 -15.79 11.70
N LEU A 166 -15.88 -14.93 11.55
CA LEU A 166 -15.68 -13.76 12.41
C LEU A 166 -16.75 -12.72 12.11
N SER A 167 -17.91 -12.93 12.74
CA SER A 167 -19.05 -12.06 12.66
C SER A 167 -18.67 -10.66 13.15
N LEU A 168 -18.71 -9.68 12.25
CA LEU A 168 -18.59 -8.25 12.55
C LEU A 168 -19.60 -7.80 13.63
N VAL A 169 -20.60 -8.62 13.95
CA VAL A 169 -21.62 -8.42 14.99
C VAL A 169 -21.06 -8.55 16.42
N HIS A 170 -19.88 -9.16 16.63
CA HIS A 170 -19.29 -9.21 17.97
C HIS A 170 -18.74 -7.85 18.45
N PHE A 171 -18.48 -6.90 17.55
CA PHE A 171 -17.99 -5.56 17.90
C PHE A 171 -19.11 -4.56 18.24
N SER A 172 -20.30 -4.66 17.64
CA SER A 172 -21.40 -3.74 17.95
C SER A 172 -22.12 -4.05 19.28
N ARG A 173 -21.95 -5.26 19.82
CA ARG A 173 -22.62 -5.68 21.07
C ARG A 173 -21.92 -5.19 22.34
N ASN A 174 -20.66 -4.72 22.25
CA ASN A 174 -19.89 -4.33 23.44
C ASN A 174 -19.83 -2.80 23.69
N GLU A 175 -20.25 -1.97 22.72
CA GLU A 175 -20.25 -0.50 22.86
C GLU A 175 -21.63 0.08 23.25
N GLY A 176 -22.65 -0.77 23.43
CA GLY A 176 -24.04 -0.35 23.64
C GLY A 176 -24.57 -0.30 25.08
N LEU A 177 -23.76 -0.48 26.13
CA LEU A 177 -24.28 -0.65 27.51
C LEU A 177 -23.57 0.15 28.62
N HIS A 178 -23.20 1.41 28.37
CA HIS A 178 -22.84 2.36 29.44
C HIS A 178 -23.51 3.73 29.26
N LEU A 179 -24.73 3.78 28.72
CA LEU A 179 -25.62 4.92 28.93
C LEU A 179 -26.45 4.63 30.19
N GLU A 180 -25.84 4.81 31.36
CA GLU A 180 -26.61 4.97 32.59
C GLU A 180 -27.53 6.20 32.41
N PRO A 181 -28.84 6.09 32.67
CA PRO A 181 -29.71 7.26 32.65
C PRO A 181 -29.27 8.23 33.76
N PRO A 182 -29.34 9.55 33.54
CA PRO A 182 -28.99 10.53 34.56
C PRO A 182 -29.87 10.31 35.79
N THR A 183 -29.22 10.07 36.94
CA THR A 183 -29.87 10.12 38.24
C THR A 183 -30.45 11.52 38.44
N THR A 184 -31.77 11.57 38.55
CA THR A 184 -32.67 12.64 39.00
C THR A 184 -32.04 13.98 39.39
#